data_AF-A0A3B9J5H4-F1
#
_entry.id   AF-A0A3B9J5H4-F1
#
_cell.length_a   1.000
_cell.length_b   1.000
_cell.length_c   1.000
_cell.angle_alpha   90.00
_cell.angle_beta   90.00
_cell.angle_gamma   90.00
#
_symmetry.space_group_name_H-M   'P 1'
#
loop_
_entity.id
_entity.type
_entity.pdbx_description
1 polymer ?
#
loop_
_entity_poly.entity_id
_entity_poly.type
_entity_poly.pdbx_seq_one_letter_code
_entity_poly.pdbx_strand_id
1 'polypeptide(L)'
;MASVRTEITELATGLGMLGYDSPIEAISQFPKQFADVTERVWNQFTQAVDESPHRVDFAGAYRNGQVFLEANDGLRGRPPQLIEWKGSHRSPGHDQLPIDLRVDHVYLISCKYSSKILLNAAPSNLFAASHDVGDWYDHAAPSQHQALYAAVRAEVDTSVDLPPFVGDLAKHHRSELKTALANREWSPKCAAAYRELAAEVGRVTASQWRKSVATKRQREALLWRLLRIGPAPYYVLGSARDRALRLLVTTPWDWRRRFEFRDLEIWGEEAGQPKIGWRATVRDHEAAEETCVDGHVEVRWSHGRFAQAPEAKVYLDTPHSQVPG
;
A
#
# COMPACT_ATOMS: atom_id res chain seq x y z
N MET A 1 -13.69 -5.82 6.63
CA MET A 1 -13.34 -7.24 6.43
C MET A 1 -12.35 -7.31 5.29
N ALA A 2 -11.39 -8.23 5.35
CA ALA A 2 -10.57 -8.54 4.18
C ALA A 2 -11.51 -9.03 3.06
N SER A 3 -11.13 -8.82 1.79
CA SER A 3 -11.91 -9.39 0.70
C SER A 3 -11.74 -10.91 0.71
N VAL A 4 -12.74 -11.67 0.26
CA VAL A 4 -12.65 -13.14 0.10
C VAL A 4 -11.38 -13.52 -0.67
N ARG A 5 -11.06 -12.76 -1.73
CA ARG A 5 -9.83 -12.90 -2.50
C ARG A 5 -8.55 -12.80 -1.65
N THR A 6 -8.49 -11.81 -0.74
CA THR A 6 -7.35 -11.59 0.16
C THR A 6 -7.14 -12.80 1.07
N GLU A 7 -8.22 -13.26 1.72
CA GLU A 7 -8.18 -14.44 2.58
C GLU A 7 -7.69 -15.67 1.83
N ILE A 8 -8.19 -15.89 0.60
CA ILE A 8 -7.73 -16.98 -0.26
C ILE A 8 -6.25 -16.90 -0.55
N THR A 9 -5.75 -15.74 -0.97
CA THR A 9 -4.34 -15.60 -1.34
C THR A 9 -3.39 -15.76 -0.16
N GLU A 10 -3.77 -15.32 1.04
CA GLU A 10 -2.95 -15.44 2.25
C GLU A 10 -2.94 -16.88 2.76
N LEU A 11 -4.11 -17.50 2.93
CA LEU A 11 -4.22 -18.87 3.44
C LEU A 11 -3.65 -19.88 2.45
N ALA A 12 -3.88 -19.72 1.15
CA ALA A 12 -3.28 -20.61 0.14
C ALA A 12 -1.75 -20.50 0.12
N THR A 13 -1.20 -19.30 0.31
CA THR A 13 0.26 -19.11 0.43
C THR A 13 0.82 -19.89 1.62
N GLY A 14 0.19 -19.80 2.80
CA GLY A 14 0.59 -20.60 3.97
C GLY A 14 0.42 -22.11 3.74
N LEU A 15 -0.68 -22.52 3.13
CA LEU A 15 -0.99 -23.93 2.86
C LEU A 15 0.03 -24.59 1.92
N GLY A 16 0.50 -23.84 0.92
CA GLY A 16 1.55 -24.28 0.01
C GLY A 16 2.90 -24.55 0.70
N MET A 17 3.13 -24.00 1.90
CA MET A 17 4.36 -24.22 2.67
C MET A 17 4.38 -25.55 3.42
N LEU A 18 3.26 -26.27 3.49
CA LEU A 18 3.12 -27.48 4.32
C LEU A 18 3.56 -28.77 3.61
N GLY A 19 3.86 -28.71 2.31
CA GLY A 19 4.45 -29.84 1.58
C GLY A 19 3.49 -30.98 1.26
N TYR A 20 2.18 -30.73 1.20
CA TYR A 20 1.19 -31.70 0.72
C TYR A 20 1.41 -32.07 -0.76
N ASP A 21 1.05 -33.29 -1.14
CA ASP A 21 1.24 -33.80 -2.51
C ASP A 21 0.30 -33.14 -3.52
N SER A 22 -0.89 -32.71 -3.06
CA SER A 22 -1.84 -31.99 -3.89
C SER A 22 -2.57 -30.87 -3.15
N PRO A 23 -3.02 -29.82 -3.86
CA PRO A 23 -3.83 -28.77 -3.25
C PRO A 23 -5.17 -29.28 -2.69
N ILE A 24 -5.76 -30.31 -3.32
CA ILE A 24 -7.02 -30.93 -2.89
C ILE A 24 -6.85 -31.58 -1.52
N GLU A 25 -5.78 -32.35 -1.35
CA GLU A 25 -5.44 -32.95 -0.06
C GLU A 25 -5.27 -31.86 1.01
N ALA A 26 -4.49 -30.82 0.68
CA ALA A 26 -4.16 -29.75 1.61
C ALA A 26 -5.42 -29.03 2.15
N ILE A 27 -6.40 -28.76 1.29
CA ILE A 27 -7.65 -28.08 1.68
C ILE A 27 -8.51 -28.94 2.63
N SER A 28 -8.46 -30.27 2.49
CA SER A 28 -9.33 -31.19 3.23
C SER A 28 -8.92 -31.43 4.70
N GLN A 29 -7.71 -31.01 5.10
CA GLN A 29 -7.07 -31.44 6.35
C GLN A 29 -7.16 -30.42 7.51
N PHE A 30 -7.65 -29.20 7.27
CA PHE A 30 -7.53 -28.04 8.19
C PHE A 30 -6.29 -28.10 9.11
N PRO A 31 -5.10 -27.78 8.57
CA PRO A 31 -3.83 -28.12 9.23
C PRO A 31 -3.66 -27.42 10.58
N LYS A 32 -3.25 -28.17 11.61
CA LYS A 32 -3.00 -27.69 12.98
C LYS A 32 -1.90 -26.61 13.09
N GLN A 33 -1.10 -26.44 12.04
CA GLN A 33 -0.03 -25.44 11.96
C GLN A 33 -0.60 -24.03 11.87
N PHE A 34 -1.83 -23.86 11.38
CA PHE A 34 -2.45 -22.53 11.32
C PHE A 34 -2.90 -22.08 12.70
N ALA A 35 -2.37 -20.93 13.13
CA ALA A 35 -2.86 -20.17 14.28
C ALA A 35 -3.69 -18.98 13.80
N ASP A 36 -4.64 -18.57 14.64
CA ASP A 36 -5.56 -17.44 14.40
C ASP A 36 -6.51 -17.61 13.20
N VAL A 37 -6.61 -18.82 12.66
CA VAL A 37 -7.63 -19.21 11.67
C VAL A 37 -8.74 -19.98 12.37
N THR A 38 -9.95 -19.42 12.39
CA THR A 38 -11.13 -20.10 12.96
C THR A 38 -11.71 -21.11 11.97
N GLU A 39 -12.43 -22.14 12.46
CA GLU A 39 -13.18 -23.07 11.60
C GLU A 39 -14.11 -22.35 10.62
N ARG A 40 -14.75 -21.26 11.06
CA ARG A 40 -15.61 -20.44 10.20
C ARG A 40 -14.84 -19.87 9.01
N VAL A 41 -13.65 -19.30 9.25
CA VAL A 41 -12.79 -18.75 8.19
C VAL A 41 -12.31 -19.87 7.28
N TRP A 42 -11.89 -21.00 7.85
CA TRP A 42 -11.44 -22.15 7.06
C TRP A 42 -12.54 -22.67 6.13
N ASN A 43 -13.76 -22.85 6.64
CA ASN A 43 -14.91 -23.30 5.84
C ASN A 43 -15.28 -22.30 4.74
N GLN A 44 -15.18 -20.99 5.01
CA GLN A 44 -15.39 -19.96 3.98
C GLN A 44 -14.31 -20.04 2.89
N PHE A 45 -13.06 -20.20 3.29
CA PHE A 45 -11.93 -20.40 2.38
C PHE A 45 -12.13 -21.65 1.51
N THR A 46 -12.42 -22.81 2.08
CA THR A 46 -12.56 -24.07 1.33
C THR A 46 -13.74 -24.05 0.36
N GLN A 47 -14.83 -23.34 0.68
CA GLN A 47 -15.96 -23.15 -0.24
C GLN A 47 -15.60 -22.21 -1.39
N ALA A 48 -14.85 -21.14 -1.12
CA ALA A 48 -14.60 -20.09 -2.09
C ALA A 48 -13.47 -20.42 -3.08
N VAL A 49 -12.49 -21.27 -2.72
CA VAL A 49 -11.34 -21.59 -3.59
C VAL A 49 -11.72 -22.28 -4.90
N ASP A 50 -12.83 -23.03 -4.91
CA ASP A 50 -13.33 -23.72 -6.09
C ASP A 50 -14.21 -22.84 -6.99
N GLU A 51 -14.53 -21.61 -6.57
CA GLU A 51 -15.25 -20.66 -7.40
C GLU A 51 -14.36 -20.14 -8.53
N SER A 52 -14.94 -20.02 -9.74
CA SER A 52 -14.20 -19.67 -10.96
C SER A 52 -13.25 -18.46 -10.85
N PRO A 53 -13.60 -17.32 -10.20
CA PRO A 53 -12.67 -16.19 -10.11
C PRO A 53 -11.49 -16.44 -9.18
N HIS A 54 -11.59 -17.41 -8.27
CA HIS A 54 -10.63 -17.62 -7.19
C HIS A 54 -9.64 -18.76 -7.43
N ARG A 55 -9.95 -19.70 -8.32
CA ARG A 55 -9.05 -20.82 -8.67
C ARG A 55 -7.64 -20.36 -9.09
N VAL A 56 -7.57 -19.31 -9.90
CA VAL A 56 -6.29 -18.77 -10.39
C VAL A 56 -5.50 -18.13 -9.26
N ASP A 57 -6.17 -17.33 -8.41
CA ASP A 57 -5.54 -16.70 -7.24
C ASP A 57 -5.05 -17.76 -6.25
N PHE A 58 -5.86 -18.79 -5.97
CA PHE A 58 -5.51 -19.91 -5.12
C PHE A 58 -4.28 -20.65 -5.66
N ALA A 59 -4.29 -21.07 -6.92
CA ALA A 59 -3.20 -21.84 -7.52
C ALA A 59 -1.88 -21.04 -7.53
N GLY A 60 -1.95 -19.75 -7.88
CA GLY A 60 -0.79 -18.86 -7.86
C GLY A 60 -0.23 -18.68 -6.44
N ALA A 61 -1.10 -18.47 -5.46
CA ALA A 61 -0.72 -18.30 -4.07
C ALA A 61 -0.14 -19.57 -3.45
N TYR A 62 -0.79 -20.72 -3.66
CA TYR A 62 -0.30 -22.03 -3.25
C TYR A 62 1.09 -22.30 -3.84
N ARG A 63 1.30 -22.03 -5.13
CA ARG A 63 2.61 -22.20 -5.76
C ARG A 63 3.67 -21.28 -5.16
N ASN A 64 3.33 -20.07 -4.75
CA ASN A 64 4.27 -19.20 -4.04
C ASN A 64 4.69 -19.78 -2.69
N GLY A 65 3.74 -20.38 -1.95
CA GLY A 65 4.02 -21.13 -0.72
C GLY A 65 4.99 -22.28 -0.94
N GLN A 66 4.79 -23.09 -1.98
CA GLN A 66 5.68 -24.20 -2.33
C GLN A 66 7.10 -23.73 -2.67
N VAL A 67 7.21 -22.67 -3.47
CA VAL A 67 8.52 -22.11 -3.83
C VAL A 67 9.23 -21.56 -2.60
N PHE A 68 8.50 -20.96 -1.65
CA PHE A 68 9.07 -20.52 -0.38
C PHE A 68 9.49 -21.69 0.52
N LEU A 69 8.74 -22.81 0.49
CA LEU A 69 9.13 -24.05 1.15
C LEU A 69 10.47 -24.56 0.61
N GLU A 70 10.64 -24.60 -0.70
CA GLU A 70 11.83 -25.11 -1.39
C GLU A 70 13.05 -24.17 -1.30
N ALA A 71 12.83 -22.85 -1.17
CA ALA A 71 13.89 -21.85 -1.28
C ALA A 71 14.98 -21.97 -0.20
N ASN A 72 16.24 -21.74 -0.61
CA ASN A 72 17.41 -21.73 0.28
C ASN A 72 17.34 -20.63 1.35
N ASP A 73 16.81 -19.46 1.00
CA ASP A 73 16.59 -18.38 1.97
C ASP A 73 15.19 -18.46 2.60
N GLY A 74 14.35 -19.41 2.17
CA GLY A 74 13.05 -19.72 2.78
C GLY A 74 13.15 -20.87 3.76
N LEU A 75 12.23 -21.85 3.65
CA LEU A 75 12.13 -22.93 4.62
C LEU A 75 13.06 -24.13 4.36
N ARG A 76 13.80 -24.16 3.24
CA ARG A 76 14.78 -25.22 2.91
C ARG A 76 14.21 -26.64 2.94
N GLY A 77 13.01 -26.81 2.41
CA GLY A 77 12.28 -28.07 2.35
C GLY A 77 11.67 -28.53 3.67
N ARG A 78 11.80 -27.75 4.75
CA ARG A 78 11.21 -28.08 6.06
C ARG A 78 9.80 -27.51 6.17
N PRO A 79 8.75 -28.33 6.33
CA PRO A 79 7.42 -27.82 6.65
C PRO A 79 7.45 -27.00 7.96
N PRO A 80 6.75 -25.86 8.02
CA PRO A 80 6.69 -25.04 9.22
C PRO A 80 5.92 -25.76 10.33
N GLN A 81 6.21 -25.40 11.58
CA GLN A 81 5.47 -25.90 12.74
C GLN A 81 4.30 -24.98 13.09
N LEU A 82 4.43 -23.69 12.77
CA LEU A 82 3.47 -22.65 13.08
C LEU A 82 3.37 -21.64 11.93
N ILE A 83 2.14 -21.34 11.51
CA ILE A 83 1.79 -20.28 10.57
C ILE A 83 0.73 -19.40 11.26
N GLU A 84 1.13 -18.22 11.71
CA GLU A 84 0.24 -17.23 12.30
C GLU A 84 -0.32 -16.34 11.20
N TRP A 85 -1.64 -16.36 11.04
CA TRP A 85 -2.33 -15.52 10.06
C TRP A 85 -2.85 -14.25 10.70
N LYS A 86 -2.43 -13.09 10.20
CA LYS A 86 -2.87 -11.79 10.74
C LYS A 86 -4.33 -11.48 10.41
N GLY A 87 -4.79 -11.87 9.22
CA GLY A 87 -6.10 -11.54 8.70
C GLY A 87 -6.46 -10.06 8.83
N SER A 88 -7.69 -9.77 9.28
CA SER A 88 -8.18 -8.39 9.39
C SER A 88 -7.65 -7.60 10.60
N HIS A 89 -6.80 -8.21 11.44
CA HIS A 89 -6.30 -7.55 12.64
C HIS A 89 -5.38 -6.38 12.28
N ARG A 90 -5.69 -5.21 12.85
CA ARG A 90 -4.81 -4.04 12.81
C ARG A 90 -3.87 -4.11 14.01
N SER A 91 -2.58 -4.27 13.77
CA SER A 91 -1.60 -4.16 14.84
C SER A 91 -1.42 -2.66 15.21
N PRO A 92 -1.19 -2.31 16.48
CA PRO A 92 -1.01 -0.92 16.91
C PRO A 92 0.35 -0.35 16.46
N GLY A 93 0.38 0.84 15.83
CA GLY A 93 1.61 1.55 15.44
C GLY A 93 1.58 2.15 14.02
N HIS A 94 2.50 3.08 13.74
CA HIS A 94 2.50 3.91 12.51
C HIS A 94 3.35 3.37 11.34
N ASP A 95 4.48 2.70 11.59
CA ASP A 95 5.38 2.18 10.55
C ASP A 95 5.60 0.67 10.74
N GLN A 96 4.59 -0.13 10.38
CA GLN A 96 4.69 -1.59 10.45
C GLN A 96 5.03 -2.20 9.10
N LEU A 97 5.87 -3.24 9.13
CA LEU A 97 6.06 -4.13 8.01
C LEU A 97 4.70 -4.73 7.57
N PRO A 98 4.42 -4.87 6.27
CA PRO A 98 3.14 -5.37 5.74
C PRO A 98 3.05 -6.89 5.89
N ILE A 99 3.01 -7.39 7.13
CA ILE A 99 3.06 -8.83 7.40
C ILE A 99 1.65 -9.38 7.44
N ASP A 100 1.38 -10.36 6.59
CA ASP A 100 0.11 -11.09 6.49
C ASP A 100 0.24 -12.50 7.11
N LEU A 101 1.41 -13.12 6.96
CA LEU A 101 1.77 -14.38 7.62
C LEU A 101 3.08 -14.24 8.40
N ARG A 102 3.11 -14.80 9.60
CA ARG A 102 4.35 -15.03 10.36
C ARG A 102 4.56 -16.54 10.53
N VAL A 103 5.73 -17.04 10.14
CA VAL A 103 6.03 -18.47 10.11
C VAL A 103 7.16 -18.78 11.10
N ASP A 104 6.88 -19.72 12.02
CA ASP A 104 7.79 -20.17 13.09
C ASP A 104 8.43 -19.02 13.90
N HIS A 105 7.75 -17.87 13.99
CA HIS A 105 8.26 -16.61 14.57
C HIS A 105 9.55 -16.04 13.93
N VAL A 106 9.99 -16.59 12.80
CA VAL A 106 11.23 -16.23 12.11
C VAL A 106 10.93 -15.50 10.82
N TYR A 107 10.08 -16.08 9.97
CA TYR A 107 9.82 -15.53 8.64
C TYR A 107 8.60 -14.63 8.67
N LEU A 108 8.77 -13.43 8.12
CA LEU A 108 7.72 -12.45 7.94
C LEU A 108 7.36 -12.42 6.46
N ILE A 109 6.07 -12.56 6.14
CA ILE A 109 5.61 -12.70 4.76
C ILE A 109 4.48 -11.72 4.48
N SER A 110 4.65 -10.95 3.42
CA SER A 110 3.64 -10.08 2.81
C SER A 110 3.09 -10.75 1.56
N CYS A 111 1.77 -10.93 1.52
CA CYS A 111 1.03 -11.50 0.40
C CYS A 111 0.56 -10.37 -0.53
N LYS A 112 1.20 -10.22 -1.70
CA LYS A 112 0.92 -9.09 -2.60
C LYS A 112 0.40 -9.53 -3.96
N TYR A 113 -0.92 -9.59 -4.07
CA TYR A 113 -1.61 -10.01 -5.29
C TYR A 113 -2.36 -8.81 -5.90
N SER A 114 -1.93 -8.35 -7.09
CA SER A 114 -2.59 -7.30 -7.90
C SER A 114 -2.50 -5.83 -7.44
N SER A 115 -1.80 -5.49 -6.36
CA SER A 115 -1.64 -4.09 -5.93
C SER A 115 -0.30 -3.49 -6.37
N LYS A 116 -0.33 -2.29 -6.98
CA LYS A 116 0.87 -1.49 -7.26
C LYS A 116 1.30 -0.60 -6.09
N ILE A 117 0.47 -0.51 -5.05
CA ILE A 117 0.72 0.38 -3.90
C ILE A 117 1.72 -0.29 -2.97
N LEU A 118 2.78 0.42 -2.58
CA LEU A 118 3.74 -0.04 -1.57
C LEU A 118 3.31 0.28 -0.14
N LEU A 119 2.71 1.46 0.04
CA LEU A 119 2.34 2.00 1.34
C LEU A 119 1.07 2.83 1.21
N ASN A 120 0.13 2.63 2.13
CA ASN A 120 -0.92 3.59 2.42
C ASN A 120 -0.60 4.23 3.77
N ALA A 121 -0.62 5.56 3.84
CA ALA A 121 -0.33 6.30 5.06
C ALA A 121 -1.22 7.54 5.14
N ALA A 122 -1.39 8.08 6.36
CA ALA A 122 -1.88 9.43 6.52
C ALA A 122 -0.87 10.41 5.90
N PRO A 123 -1.31 11.42 5.13
CA PRO A 123 -0.40 12.42 4.55
C PRO A 123 0.51 13.09 5.59
N SER A 124 -0.04 13.44 6.76
CA SER A 124 0.72 14.00 7.89
C SER A 124 1.88 13.11 8.33
N ASN A 125 1.65 11.79 8.38
CA ASN A 125 2.67 10.80 8.75
C ASN A 125 3.74 10.65 7.66
N LEU A 126 3.36 10.70 6.37
CA LEU A 126 4.30 10.48 5.28
C LEU A 126 5.17 11.72 5.00
N PHE A 127 4.54 12.90 4.94
CA PHE A 127 5.19 14.16 4.59
C PHE A 127 5.79 14.89 5.80
N ALA A 128 5.67 14.28 6.98
CA ALA A 128 6.19 14.73 8.27
C ALA A 128 5.68 16.12 8.67
N ALA A 129 4.35 16.26 8.72
CA ALA A 129 3.75 17.39 9.42
C ALA A 129 4.15 17.32 10.91
N SER A 130 4.52 18.45 11.50
CA SER A 130 5.00 18.52 12.90
C SER A 130 3.93 18.13 13.94
N HIS A 131 2.69 17.97 13.51
CA HIS A 131 1.51 17.61 14.31
C HIS A 131 0.42 17.04 13.37
N ASP A 132 -0.65 16.48 13.95
CA ASP A 132 -1.83 16.10 13.17
C ASP A 132 -2.52 17.36 12.62
N VAL A 133 -2.72 17.39 11.30
CA VAL A 133 -3.27 18.54 10.57
C VAL A 133 -4.71 18.30 10.08
N GLY A 134 -5.31 17.15 10.43
CA GLY A 134 -6.65 16.80 9.98
C GLY A 134 -6.71 16.53 8.47
N ASP A 135 -7.50 17.30 7.72
CA ASP A 135 -7.65 17.15 6.28
C ASP A 135 -6.45 17.76 5.54
N TRP A 136 -5.71 16.95 4.78
CA TRP A 136 -4.52 17.40 4.08
C TRP A 136 -4.82 18.45 3.01
N TYR A 137 -6.01 18.45 2.40
CA TYR A 137 -6.37 19.47 1.41
C TYR A 137 -6.61 20.83 2.07
N ASP A 138 -7.22 20.85 3.26
CA ASP A 138 -7.35 22.08 4.06
C ASP A 138 -5.98 22.60 4.51
N HIS A 139 -5.05 21.71 4.83
CA HIS A 139 -3.70 22.08 5.22
C HIS A 139 -2.85 22.61 4.05
N ALA A 140 -2.84 21.90 2.92
CA ALA A 140 -1.92 22.18 1.81
C ALA A 140 -2.44 23.24 0.85
N ALA A 141 -3.76 23.33 0.63
CA ALA A 141 -4.35 24.21 -0.37
C ALA A 141 -5.77 24.68 0.03
N PRO A 142 -5.91 25.41 1.16
CA PRO A 142 -7.23 25.74 1.73
C PRO A 142 -8.12 26.52 0.75
N SER A 143 -7.56 27.48 0.02
CA SER A 143 -8.32 28.29 -0.94
C SER A 143 -8.84 27.46 -2.11
N GLN A 144 -8.04 26.56 -2.65
CA GLN A 144 -8.42 25.69 -3.76
C GLN A 144 -9.41 24.61 -3.31
N HIS A 145 -9.26 24.09 -2.09
CA HIS A 145 -10.20 23.11 -1.54
C HIS A 145 -11.59 23.74 -1.34
N GLN A 146 -11.63 24.96 -0.78
CA GLN A 146 -12.85 25.74 -0.67
C GLN A 146 -13.46 26.08 -2.03
N ALA A 147 -12.65 26.43 -3.05
CA ALA A 147 -13.13 26.72 -4.40
C ALA A 147 -13.76 25.49 -5.07
N LEU A 148 -13.14 24.33 -4.94
CA LEU A 148 -13.71 23.07 -5.43
C LEU A 148 -15.01 22.73 -4.71
N TYR A 149 -15.04 22.88 -3.38
CA TYR A 149 -16.27 22.65 -2.60
C TYR A 149 -17.39 23.61 -3.02
N ALA A 150 -17.10 24.89 -3.25
CA ALA A 150 -18.09 25.86 -3.72
C ALA A 150 -18.63 25.52 -5.12
N ALA A 151 -17.78 25.02 -6.02
CA ALA A 151 -18.22 24.54 -7.33
C ALA A 151 -19.15 23.32 -7.21
N VAL A 152 -18.79 22.35 -6.35
CA VAL A 152 -19.62 21.18 -6.05
C VAL A 152 -20.96 21.59 -5.46
N ARG A 153 -20.95 22.43 -4.42
CA ARG A 153 -22.14 22.88 -3.70
C ARG A 153 -23.17 23.55 -4.61
N ALA A 154 -22.73 24.21 -5.67
CA ALA A 154 -23.62 24.87 -6.63
C ALA A 154 -24.31 23.89 -7.60
N GLU A 155 -23.85 22.64 -7.71
CA GLU A 155 -24.27 21.69 -8.74
C GLU A 155 -24.84 20.38 -8.17
N VAL A 156 -24.60 20.10 -6.90
CA VAL A 156 -25.15 18.94 -6.20
C VAL A 156 -26.51 19.29 -5.60
N ASP A 157 -27.47 18.41 -5.85
CA ASP A 157 -28.74 18.41 -5.15
C ASP A 157 -28.60 17.43 -3.97
N THR A 158 -28.76 17.93 -2.74
CA THR A 158 -28.61 17.15 -1.51
C THR A 158 -29.85 17.29 -0.65
N SER A 159 -30.16 16.23 0.10
CA SER A 159 -31.31 16.23 1.03
C SER A 159 -31.10 17.12 2.27
N VAL A 160 -29.86 17.56 2.49
CA VAL A 160 -29.43 18.42 3.59
C VAL A 160 -28.89 19.74 3.05
N ASP A 161 -29.05 20.81 3.82
CA ASP A 161 -28.39 22.08 3.54
C ASP A 161 -26.89 21.94 3.75
N LEU A 162 -26.10 22.33 2.76
CA LEU A 162 -24.65 22.22 2.79
C LEU A 162 -24.06 23.55 3.30
N PRO A 163 -23.17 23.52 4.31
CA PRO A 163 -22.61 24.73 4.88
C PRO A 163 -21.78 25.50 3.84
N PRO A 164 -21.58 26.82 4.01
CA PRO A 164 -20.85 27.62 3.04
C PRO A 164 -19.36 27.27 2.96
N PHE A 165 -18.75 26.79 4.05
CA PHE A 165 -17.34 26.45 4.14
C PHE A 165 -17.11 24.94 4.24
N VAL A 166 -16.06 24.46 3.58
CA VAL A 166 -15.71 23.03 3.54
C VAL A 166 -15.28 22.49 4.89
N GLY A 167 -14.63 23.33 5.71
CA GLY A 167 -14.24 23.00 7.08
C GLY A 167 -15.42 22.72 8.02
N ASP A 168 -16.61 23.22 7.68
CA ASP A 168 -17.83 23.03 8.48
C ASP A 168 -18.58 21.73 8.12
N LEU A 169 -18.05 20.92 7.20
CA LEU A 169 -18.67 19.66 6.80
C LEU A 169 -18.65 18.62 7.94
N ALA A 170 -19.79 18.53 8.62
CA ALA A 170 -20.13 17.43 9.51
C ALA A 170 -20.29 16.08 8.78
N LYS A 171 -20.29 14.99 9.56
CA LYS A 171 -20.38 13.62 9.05
C LYS A 171 -21.58 13.36 8.14
N HIS A 172 -22.75 13.92 8.46
CA HIS A 172 -23.95 13.71 7.64
C HIS A 172 -23.85 14.43 6.28
N HIS A 173 -23.33 15.66 6.23
CA HIS A 173 -23.04 16.36 4.96
C HIS A 173 -22.09 15.54 4.08
N ARG A 174 -21.04 14.95 4.67
CA ARG A 174 -20.06 14.12 3.95
C ARG A 174 -20.68 12.84 3.37
N SER A 175 -21.61 12.21 4.08
CA SER A 175 -22.36 11.05 3.59
C SER A 175 -23.25 11.41 2.39
N GLU A 176 -23.91 12.55 2.44
CA GLU A 176 -24.73 13.07 1.34
C GLU A 176 -23.88 13.38 0.11
N LEU A 177 -22.78 14.13 0.29
CA LEU A 177 -21.84 14.44 -0.79
C LEU A 177 -21.25 13.17 -1.42
N LYS A 178 -20.85 12.19 -0.60
CA LYS A 178 -20.35 10.90 -1.10
C LYS A 178 -21.37 10.23 -2.02
N THR A 179 -22.65 10.24 -1.62
CA THR A 179 -23.74 9.62 -2.38
C THR A 179 -24.04 10.40 -3.66
N ALA A 180 -24.20 11.72 -3.56
CA ALA A 180 -24.51 12.59 -4.70
C ALA A 180 -23.39 12.62 -5.76
N LEU A 181 -22.14 12.42 -5.34
CA LEU A 181 -20.97 12.37 -6.23
C LEU A 181 -20.58 10.94 -6.64
N ALA A 182 -21.27 9.92 -6.16
CA ALA A 182 -20.98 8.54 -6.51
C ALA A 182 -21.17 8.32 -8.02
N ASN A 183 -20.13 7.83 -8.69
CA ASN A 183 -20.12 7.54 -10.13
C ASN A 183 -20.43 8.73 -11.06
N ARG A 184 -20.36 9.98 -10.55
CA ARG A 184 -20.59 11.19 -11.35
C ARG A 184 -19.28 11.72 -11.91
N GLU A 185 -19.24 11.95 -13.23
CA GLU A 185 -18.15 12.69 -13.84
C GLU A 185 -18.15 14.14 -13.36
N TRP A 186 -16.96 14.73 -13.25
CA TRP A 186 -16.84 16.13 -12.90
C TRP A 186 -17.41 17.00 -14.03
N SER A 187 -18.25 17.99 -13.69
CA SER A 187 -18.55 19.06 -14.64
C SER A 187 -17.28 19.80 -15.04
N PRO A 188 -17.25 20.52 -16.17
CA PRO A 188 -16.07 21.29 -16.58
C PRO A 188 -15.57 22.27 -15.50
N LYS A 189 -16.51 22.87 -14.75
CA LYS A 189 -16.20 23.80 -13.65
C LYS A 189 -15.55 23.06 -12.47
N CYS A 190 -16.17 21.98 -12.00
CA CYS A 190 -15.59 21.18 -10.92
C CYS A 190 -14.25 20.53 -11.34
N ALA A 191 -14.12 20.09 -12.59
CA ALA A 191 -12.88 19.52 -13.12
C ALA A 191 -11.75 20.57 -13.15
N ALA A 192 -12.05 21.82 -13.52
CA ALA A 192 -11.07 22.91 -13.47
C ALA A 192 -10.63 23.21 -12.03
N ALA A 193 -11.59 23.36 -11.10
CA ALA A 193 -11.28 23.58 -9.69
C ALA A 193 -10.49 22.41 -9.07
N TYR A 194 -10.79 21.16 -9.47
CA TYR A 194 -10.06 19.99 -9.01
C TYR A 194 -8.62 19.96 -9.56
N ARG A 195 -8.40 20.37 -10.82
CA ARG A 195 -7.04 20.49 -11.38
C ARG A 195 -6.21 21.55 -10.64
N GLU A 196 -6.81 22.69 -10.30
CA GLU A 196 -6.14 23.73 -9.51
C GLU A 196 -5.78 23.23 -8.11
N LEU A 197 -6.72 22.54 -7.45
CA LEU A 197 -6.45 21.88 -6.17
C LEU A 197 -5.32 20.86 -6.29
N ALA A 198 -5.36 20.01 -7.31
CA ALA A 198 -4.35 18.98 -7.55
C ALA A 198 -2.94 19.56 -7.72
N ALA A 199 -2.80 20.58 -8.57
CA ALA A 199 -1.53 21.24 -8.83
C ALA A 199 -0.99 21.90 -7.55
N GLU A 200 -1.84 22.63 -6.81
CA GLU A 200 -1.40 23.35 -5.62
C GLU A 200 -1.04 22.40 -4.47
N VAL A 201 -1.84 21.36 -4.23
CA VAL A 201 -1.52 20.33 -3.23
C VAL A 201 -0.21 19.64 -3.58
N GLY A 202 0.01 19.26 -4.84
CA GLY A 202 1.27 18.64 -5.29
C GLY A 202 2.48 19.55 -5.03
N ARG A 203 2.37 20.83 -5.42
CA ARG A 203 3.42 21.84 -5.25
C ARG A 203 3.76 22.10 -3.78
N VAL A 204 2.76 22.34 -2.94
CA VAL A 204 2.93 22.63 -1.51
C VAL A 204 3.46 21.40 -0.79
N THR A 205 2.87 20.22 -1.03
CA THR A 205 3.29 18.96 -0.39
C THR A 205 4.74 18.62 -0.74
N ALA A 206 5.14 18.71 -2.01
CA ALA A 206 6.53 18.46 -2.42
C ALA A 206 7.52 19.46 -1.79
N SER A 207 7.12 20.73 -1.64
CA SER A 207 7.94 21.74 -0.95
C SER A 207 8.11 21.44 0.53
N GLN A 208 7.01 21.07 1.21
CA GLN A 208 7.03 20.68 2.62
C GLN A 208 7.87 19.42 2.84
N TRP A 209 7.70 18.40 2.00
CA TRP A 209 8.41 17.13 2.13
C TRP A 209 9.92 17.30 1.97
N ARG A 210 10.37 18.10 0.98
CA ARG A 210 11.80 18.44 0.84
C ARG A 210 12.37 19.14 2.08
N LYS A 211 11.59 20.03 2.71
CA LYS A 211 11.99 20.72 3.94
C LYS A 211 12.07 19.76 5.13
N SER A 212 11.22 18.74 5.20
CA SER A 212 11.24 17.76 6.29
C SER A 212 12.39 16.74 6.18
N VAL A 213 12.97 16.56 4.99
CA VAL A 213 14.17 15.72 4.76
C VAL A 213 15.40 16.52 4.29
N ALA A 214 15.82 17.47 5.12
CA ALA A 214 16.91 18.40 4.79
C ALA A 214 18.29 17.73 4.67
N THR A 215 18.55 16.66 5.43
CA THR A 215 19.87 16.00 5.48
C THR A 215 19.93 14.72 4.63
N LYS A 216 21.13 14.35 4.16
CA LYS A 216 21.37 13.09 3.43
C LYS A 216 20.84 11.88 4.18
N ARG A 217 21.06 11.82 5.51
CA ARG A 217 20.58 10.74 6.38
C ARG A 217 19.04 10.67 6.43
N GLN A 218 18.35 11.80 6.50
CA GLN A 218 16.88 11.83 6.49
C GLN A 218 16.31 11.39 5.14
N ARG A 219 16.94 11.80 4.02
CA ARG A 219 16.54 11.36 2.67
C ARG A 219 16.74 9.86 2.47
N GLU A 220 17.84 9.31 2.94
CA GLU A 220 18.10 7.86 2.90
C GLU A 220 17.06 7.09 3.74
N ALA A 221 16.78 7.55 4.97
CA ALA A 221 15.75 6.94 5.80
C ALA A 221 14.35 7.03 5.16
N LEU A 222 14.05 8.14 4.47
CA LEU A 222 12.82 8.30 3.71
C LEU A 222 12.76 7.32 2.53
N LEU A 223 13.85 7.14 1.80
CA LEU A 223 13.92 6.16 0.72
C LEU A 223 13.58 4.76 1.22
N TRP A 224 14.20 4.31 2.32
CA TRP A 224 13.88 3.01 2.90
C TRP A 224 12.41 2.90 3.30
N ARG A 225 11.83 3.97 3.85
CA ARG A 225 10.40 3.99 4.18
C ARG A 225 9.52 3.87 2.93
N LEU A 226 9.86 4.55 1.84
CA LEU A 226 9.16 4.48 0.55
C LEU A 226 9.26 3.08 -0.07
N LEU A 227 10.44 2.46 0.03
CA LEU A 227 10.71 1.09 -0.44
C LEU A 227 10.27 0.01 0.55
N ARG A 228 9.74 0.39 1.71
CA ARG A 228 9.33 -0.52 2.80
C ARG A 228 10.47 -1.41 3.31
N ILE A 229 11.71 -0.91 3.24
CA ILE A 229 12.89 -1.52 3.86
C ILE A 229 12.87 -1.18 5.35
N GLY A 230 12.78 -2.21 6.19
CA GLY A 230 12.60 -2.07 7.63
C GLY A 230 13.68 -2.78 8.46
N PRO A 231 13.55 -2.77 9.79
CA PRO A 231 14.58 -3.31 10.67
C PRO A 231 14.72 -4.84 10.62
N ALA A 232 13.75 -5.54 10.03
CA ALA A 232 13.77 -6.98 9.85
C ALA A 232 13.55 -7.32 8.37
N PRO A 233 14.25 -8.34 7.85
CA PRO A 233 13.99 -8.82 6.50
C PRO A 233 12.62 -9.48 6.44
N TYR A 234 11.98 -9.40 5.28
CA TYR A 234 10.69 -10.05 5.05
C TYR A 234 10.53 -10.43 3.59
N TYR A 235 9.63 -11.38 3.34
CA TYR A 235 9.35 -11.87 2.01
C TYR A 235 8.11 -11.20 1.44
N VAL A 236 8.17 -10.87 0.15
CA VAL A 236 6.98 -10.51 -0.62
C VAL A 236 6.67 -11.66 -1.56
N LEU A 237 5.56 -12.35 -1.29
CA LEU A 237 5.06 -13.46 -2.09
C LEU A 237 3.75 -13.02 -2.77
N GLY A 238 3.66 -13.16 -4.08
CA GLY A 238 2.59 -12.51 -4.79
C GLY A 238 2.59 -12.73 -6.30
N SER A 239 1.86 -11.85 -6.98
CA SER A 239 1.83 -11.76 -8.43
C SER A 239 1.84 -10.31 -8.88
N ALA A 240 2.67 -10.03 -9.88
CA ALA A 240 2.59 -8.86 -10.73
C ALA A 240 1.99 -9.27 -12.09
N ARG A 241 1.56 -8.29 -12.92
CA ARG A 241 0.77 -8.46 -14.15
C ARG A 241 0.98 -9.79 -14.90
N ASP A 242 2.22 -10.17 -15.16
CA ASP A 242 2.61 -11.32 -15.99
C ASP A 242 3.58 -12.29 -15.28
N ARG A 243 3.88 -12.09 -13.99
CA ARG A 243 4.89 -12.89 -13.29
C ARG A 243 4.62 -13.05 -11.80
N ALA A 244 5.11 -14.14 -11.23
CA ALA A 244 5.16 -14.29 -9.78
C ALA A 244 6.10 -13.23 -9.17
N LEU A 245 5.67 -12.67 -8.04
CA LEU A 245 6.48 -11.77 -7.24
C LEU A 245 7.00 -12.56 -6.04
N ARG A 246 8.32 -12.77 -5.96
CA ARG A 246 8.98 -13.54 -4.90
C ARG A 246 10.26 -12.82 -4.54
N LEU A 247 10.17 -11.94 -3.55
CA LEU A 247 11.28 -11.07 -3.15
C LEU A 247 11.63 -11.34 -1.70
N LEU A 248 12.92 -11.29 -1.39
CA LEU A 248 13.42 -11.03 -0.05
C LEU A 248 13.74 -9.55 0.01
N VAL A 249 13.00 -8.79 0.82
CA VAL A 249 13.32 -7.39 1.11
C VAL A 249 14.29 -7.37 2.28
N THR A 250 15.48 -6.82 2.07
CA THR A 250 16.54 -6.83 3.08
C THR A 250 16.38 -5.74 4.13
N THR A 251 17.34 -5.65 5.07
CA THR A 251 17.39 -4.58 6.07
C THR A 251 18.23 -3.39 5.61
N PRO A 252 18.16 -2.21 6.27
CA PRO A 252 19.08 -1.10 6.04
C PRO A 252 20.56 -1.48 6.20
N TRP A 253 20.88 -2.44 7.06
CA TRP A 253 22.25 -2.91 7.26
C TRP A 253 22.75 -3.65 6.01
N ASP A 254 21.97 -4.62 5.54
CA ASP A 254 22.30 -5.38 4.33
C ASP A 254 22.33 -4.47 3.11
N TRP A 255 21.37 -3.55 3.02
CA TRP A 255 21.27 -2.58 1.95
C TRP A 255 22.55 -1.74 1.85
N ARG A 256 23.03 -1.17 2.97
CA ARG A 256 24.26 -0.34 2.99
C ARG A 256 25.55 -1.12 2.72
N ARG A 257 25.55 -2.45 2.88
CA ARG A 257 26.73 -3.26 2.55
C ARG A 257 26.95 -3.34 1.04
N ARG A 258 25.88 -3.29 0.25
CA ARG A 258 25.93 -3.37 -1.21
C ARG A 258 25.68 -2.04 -1.90
N PHE A 259 24.82 -1.21 -1.34
CA PHE A 259 24.33 -0.01 -1.99
C PHE A 259 24.70 1.25 -1.21
N GLU A 260 24.96 2.33 -1.96
CA GLU A 260 25.18 3.66 -1.43
C GLU A 260 24.10 4.61 -1.92
N PHE A 261 23.45 5.29 -0.97
CA PHE A 261 22.53 6.38 -1.28
C PHE A 261 23.29 7.61 -1.80
N ARG A 262 22.91 8.09 -2.99
CA ARG A 262 23.47 9.31 -3.61
C ARG A 262 22.59 10.52 -3.36
N ASP A 263 21.36 10.48 -3.84
CA ASP A 263 20.41 11.59 -3.70
C ASP A 263 18.94 11.12 -3.77
N LEU A 264 18.03 11.99 -3.33
CA LEU A 264 16.59 11.85 -3.44
C LEU A 264 15.98 13.18 -3.89
N GLU A 265 15.44 13.19 -5.11
CA GLU A 265 14.70 14.28 -5.70
C GLU A 265 13.20 14.12 -5.44
N ILE A 266 12.50 15.23 -5.20
CA ILE A 266 11.06 15.25 -4.90
C ILE A 266 10.43 16.47 -5.57
N TRP A 267 9.34 16.28 -6.32
CA TRP A 267 8.63 17.35 -7.04
C TRP A 267 7.12 17.12 -7.08
N GLY A 268 6.35 18.20 -7.26
CA GLY A 268 4.91 18.10 -7.54
C GLY A 268 4.67 17.84 -9.02
N GLU A 269 3.73 16.96 -9.36
CA GLU A 269 3.36 16.64 -10.74
C GLU A 269 1.98 17.19 -11.10
N GLU A 270 1.86 17.71 -12.32
CA GLU A 270 0.57 18.08 -12.92
C GLU A 270 -0.07 16.86 -13.59
N ALA A 271 -0.72 16.01 -12.79
CA ALA A 271 -1.24 14.71 -13.25
C ALA A 271 -2.77 14.56 -13.13
N GLY A 272 -3.51 15.67 -13.06
CA GLY A 272 -4.99 15.67 -12.93
C GLY A 272 -5.51 15.23 -11.55
N GLN A 273 -4.64 14.78 -10.66
CA GLN A 273 -4.87 14.50 -9.24
C GLN A 273 -3.62 14.94 -8.45
N PRO A 274 -3.72 15.21 -7.15
CA PRO A 274 -2.56 15.55 -6.34
C PRO A 274 -1.50 14.42 -6.38
N LYS A 275 -0.39 14.67 -7.06
CA LYS A 275 0.69 13.70 -7.26
C LYS A 275 2.04 14.33 -6.94
N ILE A 276 2.87 13.58 -6.20
CA ILE A 276 4.21 13.98 -5.79
C ILE A 276 5.18 12.92 -6.30
N GLY A 277 5.98 13.27 -7.31
CA GLY A 277 7.02 12.40 -7.87
C GLY A 277 8.25 12.39 -6.98
N TRP A 278 8.96 11.26 -6.97
CA TRP A 278 10.26 11.13 -6.33
C TRP A 278 11.20 10.24 -7.16
N ARG A 279 12.49 10.55 -7.07
CA ARG A 279 13.56 9.77 -7.70
C ARG A 279 14.73 9.64 -6.75
N ALA A 280 15.15 8.41 -6.49
CA ALA A 280 16.38 8.14 -5.76
C ALA A 280 17.49 7.71 -6.71
N THR A 281 18.71 8.17 -6.46
CA THR A 281 19.91 7.67 -7.12
C THR A 281 20.68 6.81 -6.13
N VAL A 282 20.99 5.58 -6.53
CA VAL A 282 21.66 4.57 -5.70
C VAL A 282 22.82 3.99 -6.48
N ARG A 283 23.99 3.88 -5.86
CA ARG A 283 25.15 3.18 -6.44
C ARG A 283 25.23 1.76 -5.90
N ASP A 284 25.39 0.78 -6.79
CA ASP A 284 25.74 -0.60 -6.42
C ASP A 284 27.28 -0.73 -6.36
N HIS A 285 27.82 -1.13 -5.21
CA HIS A 285 29.25 -1.32 -5.00
C HIS A 285 29.81 -2.53 -5.74
N GLU A 286 29.00 -3.58 -5.96
CA GLU A 286 29.42 -4.80 -6.64
C GLU A 286 29.41 -4.62 -8.16
N ALA A 287 28.33 -4.04 -8.69
CA ALA A 287 28.22 -3.77 -10.13
C ALA A 287 28.98 -2.50 -10.57
N ALA A 288 29.34 -1.63 -9.61
CA ALA A 288 29.92 -0.31 -9.85
C ALA A 288 29.05 0.63 -10.73
N GLU A 289 27.74 0.40 -10.74
CA GLU A 289 26.75 1.15 -11.52
C GLU A 289 25.86 2.03 -10.64
N GLU A 290 25.37 3.13 -11.20
CA GLU A 290 24.32 3.95 -10.57
C GLU A 290 22.97 3.63 -11.20
N THR A 291 21.96 3.43 -10.35
CA THR A 291 20.58 3.12 -10.74
C THR A 291 19.65 4.19 -10.18
N CYS A 292 18.72 4.64 -11.01
CA CYS A 292 17.60 5.48 -10.60
C CYS A 292 16.40 4.62 -10.20
N VAL A 293 15.81 4.94 -9.05
CA VAL A 293 14.56 4.36 -8.58
C VAL A 293 13.50 5.45 -8.57
N ASP A 294 12.47 5.27 -9.37
CA ASP A 294 11.37 6.18 -9.58
C ASP A 294 10.10 5.69 -8.89
N GLY A 295 9.35 6.64 -8.35
CA GLY A 295 8.00 6.40 -7.90
C GLY A 295 7.25 7.69 -7.68
N HIS A 296 6.04 7.57 -7.17
CA HIS A 296 5.22 8.71 -6.86
C HIS A 296 4.30 8.45 -5.68
N VAL A 297 3.74 9.52 -5.14
CA VAL A 297 2.71 9.49 -4.10
C VAL A 297 1.47 10.18 -4.63
N GLU A 298 0.33 9.50 -4.55
CA GLU A 298 -0.98 10.12 -4.80
C GLU A 298 -1.62 10.52 -3.46
N VAL A 299 -2.12 11.75 -3.34
CA VAL A 299 -2.98 12.16 -2.23
C VAL A 299 -4.41 12.20 -2.70
N ARG A 300 -5.26 11.31 -2.17
CA ARG A 300 -6.63 11.11 -2.64
C ARG A 300 -7.61 10.86 -1.50
N TRP A 301 -8.87 11.27 -1.67
CA TRP A 301 -9.91 10.96 -0.69
C TRP A 301 -10.08 9.45 -0.48
N SER A 302 -10.17 9.06 0.79
CA SER A 302 -10.49 7.70 1.18
C SER A 302 -12.01 7.46 1.01
N HIS A 303 -12.39 6.35 0.36
CA HIS A 303 -13.79 5.90 0.26
C HIS A 303 -14.79 6.87 -0.43
N GLY A 304 -14.31 7.75 -1.31
CA GLY A 304 -15.12 8.65 -2.14
C GLY A 304 -14.84 10.14 -1.91
N ARG A 305 -15.17 10.98 -2.90
CA ARG A 305 -14.92 12.44 -2.85
C ARG A 305 -15.62 13.08 -1.65
N PHE A 306 -14.91 13.93 -0.89
CA PHE A 306 -15.38 14.59 0.35
C PHE A 306 -15.81 13.67 1.51
N ALA A 307 -15.76 12.34 1.35
CA ALA A 307 -16.29 11.41 2.34
C ALA A 307 -15.47 11.36 3.65
N GLN A 308 -14.14 11.40 3.52
CA GLN A 308 -13.17 11.31 4.61
C GLN A 308 -11.93 12.13 4.28
N ALA A 309 -11.07 12.36 5.27
CA ALA A 309 -9.76 12.94 5.03
C ALA A 309 -8.98 12.13 3.97
N PRO A 310 -8.15 12.80 3.16
CA PRO A 310 -7.35 12.11 2.14
C PRO A 310 -6.29 11.20 2.74
N GLU A 311 -5.96 10.14 2.01
CA GLU A 311 -4.85 9.23 2.26
C GLU A 311 -3.72 9.47 1.25
N ALA A 312 -2.49 9.22 1.67
CA ALA A 312 -1.32 9.21 0.80
C ALA A 312 -0.98 7.77 0.40
N LYS A 313 -0.81 7.53 -0.89
CA LYS A 313 -0.48 6.21 -1.43
C LYS A 313 0.79 6.25 -2.23
N VAL A 314 1.75 5.47 -1.79
CA VAL A 314 3.06 5.36 -2.40
C VAL A 314 3.01 4.29 -3.49
N TYR A 315 3.44 4.66 -4.68
CA TYR A 315 3.61 3.81 -5.83
C TYR A 315 5.09 3.75 -6.20
N LEU A 316 5.46 2.63 -6.77
CA LEU A 316 6.77 2.40 -7.35
C LEU A 316 6.59 2.29 -8.87
N ASP A 317 7.30 3.13 -9.60
CA ASP A 317 7.27 3.15 -11.06
C ASP A 317 8.39 2.27 -11.64
N THR A 318 9.53 2.17 -10.95
CA THR A 318 10.58 1.20 -11.26
C THR A 318 10.11 -0.24 -11.03
N PRO A 319 10.35 -1.19 -11.95
CA PRO A 319 10.04 -2.59 -11.72
C PRO A 319 10.71 -3.12 -10.45
N HIS A 320 9.98 -3.84 -9.60
CA HIS A 320 10.50 -4.41 -8.35
C HIS A 320 11.83 -5.16 -8.47
N SER A 321 12.06 -5.87 -9.58
CA SER A 321 13.30 -6.63 -9.82
C SER A 321 14.52 -5.75 -10.15
N GLN A 322 14.32 -4.45 -10.33
CA GLN A 322 15.36 -3.46 -10.62
C GLN A 322 15.56 -2.51 -9.43
N VAL A 323 14.82 -2.69 -8.32
CA VAL A 323 14.97 -1.87 -7.12
C VAL A 323 16.07 -2.46 -6.24
N PRO A 324 17.03 -1.64 -5.77
CA PRO A 324 18.01 -2.05 -4.76
C PRO A 324 17.37 -2.39 -3.42
N GLY A 325 17.58 -3.62 -2.93
CA GLY A 325 17.13 -4.09 -1.62
C GLY A 325 15.91 -5.00 -1.65
#